data_AF-B6ADA8-F1
#
_entry.id   AF-B6ADA8-F1
#
_cell.length_a   1.000
_cell.length_b   1.000
_cell.length_c   1.000
_cell.angle_alpha   90.00
_cell.angle_beta   90.00
_cell.angle_gamma   90.00
#
_symmetry.space_group_name_H-M   'P 1'
#
loop_
_entity.id
_entity.type
_entity.pdbx_description
1 polymer ?
#
loop_
_entity_poly.entity_id
_entity_poly.type
_entity_poly.pdbx_seq_one_letter_code
_entity_poly.pdbx_strand_id
1 'polypeptide(L)'
;MYRFFCILSLVLVFNFWTLSAELIIYTPVISGYTTNITNNSNITLNTTNLTNGYTITPSSFRNFTLEERTPKTKISEGFIAKTTSTTVINDSDSKDPWYLIEEAMNNTNYVSPEPPFTKDSVGACVNKISDTAIIFGVGRDEFQKIIVKCSRKSFGNFKLTKSCLSKVELSGHKLSEGCINCWSATVACGRSNCAHHCFANTCVAKCQKCSLNHCSKDLNKCAGTKWLPFPCGLNPHNPIPDNFKAKEPH
;
A
#
# COMPACT_ATOMS: atom_id res chain seq x y z
N MET A 1 11.23 55.11 11.71
CA MET A 1 12.62 55.29 12.18
C MET A 1 12.73 54.71 13.58
N TYR A 2 13.86 54.07 13.90
CA TYR A 2 14.17 53.16 15.04
C TYR A 2 13.80 51.68 14.78
N ARG A 3 14.67 50.90 14.11
CA ARG A 3 15.94 50.22 14.55
C ARG A 3 15.64 48.95 15.35
N PHE A 4 15.77 47.76 14.73
CA PHE A 4 16.98 46.92 14.69
C PHE A 4 17.58 46.71 16.09
N PHE A 5 17.38 45.53 16.70
CA PHE A 5 18.36 44.83 17.56
C PHE A 5 17.78 43.49 18.05
N CYS A 6 18.33 42.38 17.56
CA CYS A 6 18.67 41.14 18.30
C CYS A 6 18.77 39.93 17.35
N ILE A 7 19.75 39.99 16.45
CA ILE A 7 20.44 38.80 15.97
C ILE A 7 21.74 38.75 16.78
N LEU A 8 21.75 38.07 17.93
CA LEU A 8 22.97 37.58 18.57
C LEU A 8 22.64 36.66 19.74
N SER A 9 22.55 35.35 19.48
CA SER A 9 22.83 34.28 20.45
C SER A 9 22.97 32.98 19.67
N LEU A 10 24.06 32.92 18.92
CA LEU A 10 24.62 31.71 18.35
C LEU A 10 25.86 31.41 19.20
N VAL A 11 26.08 30.13 19.49
CA VAL A 11 27.28 29.54 20.10
C VAL A 11 27.33 29.61 21.63
N LEU A 12 27.00 28.48 22.26
CA LEU A 12 27.77 27.79 23.32
C LEU A 12 26.85 26.82 24.09
N VAL A 13 26.62 25.61 23.55
CA VAL A 13 26.67 24.34 24.31
C VAL A 13 26.92 23.22 23.30
N PHE A 14 28.17 23.08 22.87
CA PHE A 14 28.67 21.83 22.29
C PHE A 14 29.44 21.11 23.40
N ASN A 15 29.15 19.81 23.53
CA ASN A 15 29.93 18.72 24.13
C ASN A 15 29.36 18.03 25.37
N PHE A 16 29.58 16.71 25.35
CA PHE A 16 29.43 15.69 26.39
C PHE A 16 28.03 15.17 26.68
N TRP A 17 27.56 14.20 25.89
CA TRP A 17 27.04 12.92 26.42
C TRP A 17 27.44 11.79 25.48
N THR A 18 28.49 11.08 25.90
CA THR A 18 29.01 9.84 25.33
C THR A 18 28.16 8.64 25.77
N LEU A 19 27.99 7.70 24.84
CA LEU A 19 27.86 6.24 25.02
C LEU A 19 26.96 5.71 26.16
N SER A 20 25.86 5.07 25.75
CA SER A 20 25.47 3.73 26.23
C SER A 20 24.68 3.05 25.12
N ALA A 21 25.37 2.27 24.30
CA ALA A 21 24.77 1.36 23.34
C ALA A 21 24.51 0.03 24.06
N GLU A 22 23.28 -0.23 24.47
CA GLU A 22 22.85 -1.57 24.79
C GLU A 22 22.46 -2.28 23.49
N LEU A 23 23.37 -3.14 23.04
CA LEU A 23 23.18 -4.06 21.94
C LEU A 23 22.20 -5.17 22.39
N ILE A 24 20.91 -4.97 22.19
CA ILE A 24 19.92 -6.05 22.36
C ILE A 24 20.02 -6.94 21.12
N ILE A 25 20.74 -8.05 21.25
CA ILE A 25 20.77 -9.13 20.27
C ILE A 25 19.43 -9.86 20.38
N TYR A 26 18.51 -9.56 19.47
CA TYR A 26 17.29 -10.36 19.30
C TYR A 26 17.65 -11.61 18.51
N THR A 27 17.60 -12.77 19.15
CA THR A 27 17.71 -14.07 18.47
C THR A 27 16.36 -14.40 17.81
N PRO A 28 16.29 -14.65 16.50
CA PRO A 28 15.07 -15.19 15.91
C PRO A 28 14.97 -16.68 16.27
N VAL A 29 13.88 -17.07 16.94
CA VAL A 29 13.43 -18.46 17.02
C VAL A 29 12.89 -18.83 15.64
N ILE A 30 13.77 -19.38 14.80
CA ILE A 30 13.38 -19.99 13.53
C ILE A 30 12.87 -21.40 13.86
N SER A 31 11.56 -21.56 13.91
CA SER A 31 10.93 -22.89 13.88
C SER A 31 11.17 -23.46 12.48
N GLY A 32 12.04 -24.46 12.42
CA GLY A 32 12.50 -25.07 11.18
C GLY A 32 11.41 -25.80 10.43
N TYR A 33 11.36 -25.54 9.12
CA TYR A 33 11.03 -26.56 8.14
C TYR A 33 12.19 -26.61 7.15
N THR A 34 12.99 -27.68 7.26
CA THR A 34 14.01 -28.04 6.29
C THR A 34 13.33 -28.72 5.11
N THR A 35 13.24 -28.03 3.97
CA THR A 35 13.08 -28.71 2.67
C THR A 35 14.44 -28.73 2.00
N ASN A 36 15.07 -29.90 2.00
CA ASN A 36 16.23 -30.19 1.16
C ASN A 36 15.82 -30.00 -0.31
N ILE A 37 16.37 -28.99 -0.98
CA ILE A 37 16.34 -28.92 -2.44
C ILE A 37 17.61 -29.60 -2.92
N THR A 38 17.46 -30.87 -3.32
CA THR A 38 18.49 -31.59 -4.06
C THR A 38 18.25 -31.34 -5.55
N ASN A 39 19.24 -30.76 -6.23
CA ASN A 39 19.26 -30.64 -7.69
C ASN A 39 19.21 -32.03 -8.35
N ASN A 40 18.55 -32.08 -9.50
CA ASN A 40 18.57 -33.13 -10.52
C ASN A 40 18.07 -34.52 -10.11
N SER A 41 16.82 -34.84 -10.44
CA SER A 41 16.48 -35.96 -11.35
C SER A 41 14.96 -36.17 -11.48
N ASN A 42 14.52 -36.32 -12.73
CA ASN A 42 13.32 -37.02 -13.23
C ASN A 42 12.14 -37.22 -12.25
N ILE A 43 11.13 -36.37 -12.35
CA ILE A 43 9.82 -36.65 -11.77
C ILE A 43 9.13 -37.73 -12.61
N THR A 44 9.05 -38.93 -12.05
CA THR A 44 8.16 -39.99 -12.51
C THR A 44 6.84 -39.81 -11.77
N LEU A 45 5.78 -39.41 -12.48
CA LEU A 45 4.43 -39.33 -11.91
C LEU A 45 3.82 -40.73 -11.84
N ASN A 46 3.70 -41.29 -10.64
CA ASN A 46 2.86 -42.45 -10.40
C ASN A 46 1.46 -41.95 -10.04
N THR A 47 0.50 -42.17 -10.94
CA THR A 47 -0.91 -41.83 -10.75
C THR A 47 -1.69 -43.09 -10.45
N THR A 48 -2.24 -43.20 -9.24
CA THR A 48 -3.32 -44.13 -8.94
C THR A 48 -4.47 -43.40 -8.27
N ASN A 49 -5.56 -43.34 -9.02
CA ASN A 49 -6.97 -43.26 -8.62
C ASN A 49 -7.39 -42.16 -7.63
N LEU A 50 -8.09 -41.16 -8.17
CA LEU A 50 -9.44 -40.83 -7.71
C LEU A 50 -10.25 -40.20 -8.85
N THR A 51 -11.36 -40.85 -9.15
CA THR A 51 -12.43 -40.48 -10.07
C THR A 51 -13.05 -39.14 -9.69
N ASN A 52 -13.06 -38.18 -10.63
CA ASN A 52 -14.23 -37.37 -10.98
C ASN A 52 -13.88 -36.51 -12.21
N GLY A 53 -14.71 -36.64 -13.25
CA GLY A 53 -14.42 -36.15 -14.59
C GLY A 53 -14.51 -34.63 -14.72
N TYR A 54 -13.43 -34.04 -15.25
CA TYR A 54 -13.47 -32.85 -16.09
C TYR A 54 -12.43 -33.03 -17.20
N THR A 55 -12.88 -32.96 -18.45
CA THR A 55 -12.05 -33.11 -19.64
C THR A 55 -11.27 -31.81 -19.85
N ILE A 56 -9.97 -31.80 -19.59
CA ILE A 56 -9.05 -30.74 -20.02
C ILE A 56 -8.18 -31.32 -21.13
N THR A 57 -8.39 -30.85 -22.35
CA THR A 57 -7.51 -31.10 -23.50
C THR A 57 -6.18 -30.36 -23.30
N PRO A 58 -5.01 -31.05 -23.33
CA PRO A 58 -3.72 -30.39 -23.30
C PRO A 58 -3.28 -29.99 -24.71
N SER A 59 -3.16 -28.68 -24.98
CA SER A 59 -2.51 -28.18 -26.19
C SER A 59 -0.99 -28.13 -25.99
N SER A 60 -0.31 -29.06 -26.67
CA SER A 60 1.06 -29.00 -27.22
C SER A 60 2.01 -27.92 -26.67
N PHE A 61 2.93 -28.36 -25.81
CA PHE A 61 4.25 -27.74 -25.67
C PHE A 61 5.05 -28.00 -26.96
N ARG A 62 5.53 -26.95 -27.62
CA ARG A 62 6.61 -27.05 -28.61
C ARG A 62 7.87 -26.41 -28.04
N ASN A 63 8.90 -27.23 -27.87
CA ASN A 63 10.27 -26.80 -27.74
C ASN A 63 10.72 -26.16 -29.06
N PHE A 64 11.36 -25.00 -29.00
CA PHE A 64 12.14 -24.48 -30.13
C PHE A 64 13.59 -24.37 -29.75
N THR A 65 14.41 -25.11 -30.49
CA THR A 65 15.87 -25.05 -30.56
C THR A 65 16.31 -23.72 -31.16
N LEU A 66 17.29 -23.08 -30.51
CA LEU A 66 18.07 -21.97 -31.07
C LEU A 66 19.08 -22.54 -32.08
N GLU A 67 18.96 -22.14 -33.34
CA GLU A 67 20.03 -22.30 -34.33
C GLU A 67 20.44 -20.92 -34.85
N GLU A 68 21.70 -20.59 -34.61
CA GLU A 68 22.35 -19.37 -35.07
C GLU A 68 22.96 -19.63 -36.46
N ARG A 69 22.61 -18.79 -37.45
CA ARG A 69 23.43 -18.59 -38.67
C ARG A 69 23.02 -17.33 -39.42
N THR A 70 23.95 -16.38 -39.52
CA THR A 70 24.02 -15.36 -40.59
C THR A 70 24.71 -15.99 -41.83
N PRO A 71 24.75 -15.42 -43.07
CA PRO A 71 24.58 -13.99 -43.45
C PRO A 71 23.92 -13.66 -44.84
N LYS A 72 23.68 -12.34 -45.02
CA LYS A 72 23.77 -11.50 -46.27
C LYS A 72 22.70 -11.54 -47.39
N THR A 73 22.10 -10.34 -47.56
CA THR A 73 21.86 -9.51 -48.79
C THR A 73 20.43 -9.27 -49.35
N LYS A 74 20.09 -7.96 -49.39
CA LYS A 74 19.34 -7.11 -50.37
C LYS A 74 17.83 -7.29 -50.70
N ILE A 75 17.03 -6.40 -50.09
CA ILE A 75 16.00 -5.46 -50.63
C ILE A 75 15.09 -5.92 -51.79
N SER A 76 13.77 -6.08 -51.55
CA SER A 76 12.72 -5.10 -51.91
C SER A 76 11.30 -5.61 -51.59
N GLU A 77 10.56 -4.74 -50.90
CA GLU A 77 9.11 -4.43 -50.98
C GLU A 77 8.05 -5.54 -50.88
N GLY A 78 7.28 -5.49 -49.77
CA GLY A 78 6.06 -6.27 -49.56
C GLY A 78 5.63 -6.32 -48.09
N PHE A 79 5.43 -5.15 -47.45
CA PHE A 79 5.12 -5.05 -46.02
C PHE A 79 3.62 -5.33 -45.77
N ILE A 80 3.25 -6.60 -45.52
CA ILE A 80 2.00 -6.91 -44.83
C ILE A 80 2.29 -6.79 -43.33
N ALA A 81 1.86 -5.67 -42.73
CA ALA A 81 1.90 -5.45 -41.30
C ALA A 81 1.04 -6.51 -40.60
N LYS A 82 1.69 -7.57 -40.11
CA LYS A 82 1.09 -8.47 -39.13
C LYS A 82 1.05 -7.71 -37.81
N THR A 83 -0.09 -7.10 -37.53
CA THR A 83 -0.41 -6.49 -36.24
C THR A 83 -0.39 -7.58 -35.18
N THR A 84 0.77 -7.79 -34.57
CA THR A 84 0.90 -8.52 -33.31
C THR A 84 0.32 -7.59 -32.25
N SER A 85 -0.94 -7.79 -31.89
CA SER A 85 -1.51 -7.22 -30.67
C SER A 85 -0.83 -7.89 -29.48
N THR A 86 0.31 -7.33 -29.08
CA THR A 86 0.88 -7.55 -27.76
C THR A 86 -0.05 -6.85 -26.77
N THR A 87 -0.98 -7.58 -26.17
CA THR A 87 -1.61 -7.13 -24.93
C THR A 87 -0.51 -7.08 -23.86
N VAL A 88 0.06 -5.90 -23.66
CA VAL A 88 0.81 -5.56 -22.46
C VAL A 88 -0.20 -5.63 -21.32
N ILE A 89 -0.27 -6.76 -20.62
CA ILE A 89 -0.96 -6.81 -19.33
C ILE A 89 -0.04 -6.02 -18.39
N ASN A 90 -0.39 -4.75 -18.15
CA ASN A 90 0.27 -3.97 -17.13
C ASN A 90 0.08 -4.69 -15.79
N ASP A 91 1.16 -4.90 -15.06
CA ASP A 91 1.23 -5.51 -13.72
C ASP A 91 0.37 -4.76 -12.65
N SER A 92 -0.27 -3.65 -13.06
CA SER A 92 -1.23 -2.88 -12.28
C SER A 92 -2.61 -3.53 -12.15
N ASP A 93 -2.98 -4.48 -13.03
CA ASP A 93 -4.34 -5.04 -13.09
C ASP A 93 -4.47 -6.45 -12.50
N SER A 94 -3.36 -7.06 -12.06
CA SER A 94 -3.41 -8.35 -11.38
C SER A 94 -4.10 -8.19 -10.01
N LYS A 95 -5.20 -8.93 -9.83
CA LYS A 95 -5.93 -9.04 -8.58
C LYS A 95 -5.48 -10.27 -7.81
N ASP A 96 -5.24 -10.12 -6.52
CA ASP A 96 -4.98 -11.26 -5.66
C ASP A 96 -6.28 -12.07 -5.45
N PRO A 97 -6.19 -13.39 -5.21
CA PRO A 97 -7.35 -14.21 -4.87
C PRO A 97 -8.10 -13.67 -3.64
N TRP A 98 -9.43 -13.62 -3.72
CA TRP A 98 -10.29 -13.05 -2.65
C TRP A 98 -10.05 -13.67 -1.27
N TYR A 99 -9.84 -14.99 -1.19
CA TYR A 99 -9.67 -15.67 0.10
C TYR A 99 -8.48 -15.14 0.91
N LEU A 100 -7.40 -14.72 0.24
CA LEU A 100 -6.22 -14.12 0.89
C LEU A 100 -6.49 -12.68 1.34
N ILE A 101 -7.29 -11.94 0.56
CA ILE A 101 -7.72 -10.58 0.91
C ILE A 101 -8.63 -10.63 2.15
N GLU A 102 -9.60 -11.55 2.15
CA GLU A 102 -10.51 -11.78 3.28
C GLU A 102 -9.76 -12.20 4.55
N GLU A 103 -8.77 -13.10 4.42
CA GLU A 103 -7.88 -13.46 5.53
C GLU A 103 -7.12 -12.24 6.08
N ALA A 104 -6.54 -11.40 5.21
CA ALA A 104 -5.84 -10.19 5.60
C ALA A 104 -6.75 -9.16 6.30
N MET A 105 -8.02 -9.06 5.88
CA MET A 105 -9.03 -8.22 6.55
C MET A 105 -9.38 -8.74 7.94
N ASN A 106 -9.53 -10.06 8.07
CA ASN A 106 -9.91 -10.70 9.34
C ASN A 106 -8.76 -10.74 10.34
N ASN A 107 -7.52 -10.65 9.86
CA ASN A 107 -6.32 -10.56 10.69
C ASN A 107 -6.10 -9.13 11.20
N THR A 108 -6.99 -8.67 12.08
CA THR A 108 -6.89 -7.37 12.72
C THR A 108 -7.48 -7.37 14.13
N ASN A 109 -7.03 -6.43 14.96
CA ASN A 109 -7.52 -6.25 16.34
C ASN A 109 -8.82 -5.41 16.41
N TYR A 110 -9.33 -4.95 15.27
CA TYR A 110 -10.51 -4.10 15.19
C TYR A 110 -11.74 -4.89 14.77
N VAL A 111 -12.74 -4.89 15.66
CA VAL A 111 -14.03 -5.51 15.37
C VAL A 111 -14.94 -4.46 14.74
N SER A 112 -15.29 -4.65 13.47
CA SER A 112 -16.28 -3.83 12.79
C SER A 112 -17.65 -4.54 12.75
N PRO A 113 -18.77 -3.80 12.90
CA PRO A 113 -20.10 -4.35 12.71
C PRO A 113 -20.39 -4.79 11.26
N GLU A 114 -19.67 -4.27 10.26
CA GLU A 114 -19.83 -4.66 8.86
C GLU A 114 -18.48 -4.68 8.12
N PRO A 115 -18.26 -5.60 7.18
CA PRO A 115 -17.01 -5.62 6.43
C PRO A 115 -16.86 -4.31 5.61
N PRO A 116 -15.64 -3.73 5.55
CA PRO A 116 -15.39 -2.48 4.81
C PRO A 116 -15.69 -2.63 3.32
N PHE A 117 -15.42 -3.81 2.76
CA PHE A 117 -15.63 -4.13 1.36
C PHE A 117 -15.92 -5.63 1.18
N THR A 118 -16.32 -6.03 -0.03
CA THR A 118 -16.68 -7.41 -0.38
C THR A 118 -15.96 -7.84 -1.66
N LYS A 119 -16.09 -9.12 -2.05
CA LYS A 119 -15.50 -9.63 -3.30
C LYS A 119 -15.90 -8.85 -4.57
N ASP A 120 -17.07 -8.21 -4.53
CA ASP A 120 -17.64 -7.45 -5.65
C ASP A 120 -17.22 -5.98 -5.61
N SER A 121 -16.49 -5.56 -4.57
CA SER A 121 -15.99 -4.20 -4.45
C SER A 121 -14.95 -3.89 -5.52
N VAL A 122 -15.01 -2.66 -6.03
CA VAL A 122 -14.09 -2.16 -7.05
C VAL A 122 -13.41 -0.90 -6.54
N GLY A 123 -12.09 -0.95 -6.43
CA GLY A 123 -11.27 0.22 -6.10
C GLY A 123 -9.80 -0.16 -5.96
N ALA A 124 -8.95 0.85 -5.83
CA ALA A 124 -7.51 0.69 -5.95
C ALA A 124 -6.85 0.04 -4.72
N CYS A 125 -7.53 -0.02 -3.58
CA CYS A 125 -6.98 -0.54 -2.32
C CYS A 125 -7.53 -1.92 -1.92
N VAL A 126 -8.46 -2.49 -2.69
CA VAL A 126 -9.18 -3.73 -2.33
C VAL A 126 -8.86 -4.90 -3.27
N ASN A 127 -7.95 -4.70 -4.23
CA ASN A 127 -7.57 -5.73 -5.20
C ASN A 127 -6.28 -6.47 -4.84
N LYS A 128 -5.50 -5.97 -3.87
CA LYS A 128 -4.21 -6.55 -3.46
C LYS A 128 -4.20 -6.85 -1.96
N ILE A 129 -3.63 -7.98 -1.59
CA ILE A 129 -3.37 -8.39 -0.20
C ILE A 129 -2.49 -7.36 0.49
N SER A 130 -1.49 -6.83 -0.22
CA SER A 130 -0.56 -5.85 0.36
C SER A 130 -1.28 -4.57 0.79
N ASP A 131 -2.19 -4.05 -0.04
CA ASP A 131 -3.02 -2.90 0.32
C ASP A 131 -3.94 -3.24 1.49
N THR A 132 -4.56 -4.41 1.43
CA THR A 132 -5.51 -4.85 2.45
C THR A 132 -4.86 -5.02 3.81
N ALA A 133 -3.71 -5.69 3.88
CA ALA A 133 -2.95 -5.91 5.10
C ALA A 133 -2.50 -4.58 5.74
N ILE A 134 -2.16 -3.58 4.93
CA ILE A 134 -1.72 -2.27 5.40
C ILE A 134 -2.90 -1.40 5.84
N ILE A 135 -4.00 -1.37 5.08
CA ILE A 135 -5.10 -0.42 5.30
C ILE A 135 -6.15 -0.97 6.26
N PHE A 136 -6.45 -2.27 6.21
CA PHE A 136 -7.55 -2.90 6.93
C PHE A 136 -7.08 -3.97 7.92
N GLY A 137 -5.95 -4.62 7.66
CA GLY A 137 -5.38 -5.68 8.48
C GLY A 137 -4.46 -5.20 9.60
N VAL A 138 -3.37 -5.95 9.82
CA VAL A 138 -2.38 -5.72 10.90
C VAL A 138 -1.66 -4.38 10.82
N GLY A 139 -1.50 -3.81 9.62
CA GLY A 139 -0.75 -2.57 9.40
C GLY A 139 -1.57 -1.28 9.64
N ARG A 140 -2.89 -1.41 9.83
CA ARG A 140 -3.83 -0.27 9.82
C ARG A 140 -3.42 0.87 10.74
N ASP A 141 -3.21 0.57 12.01
CA ASP A 141 -2.99 1.61 13.03
C ASP A 141 -1.68 2.36 12.78
N GLU A 142 -0.65 1.66 12.30
CA GLU A 142 0.61 2.27 11.93
C GLU A 142 0.49 3.09 10.65
N PHE A 143 -0.26 2.58 9.67
CA PHE A 143 -0.54 3.32 8.45
C PHE A 143 -1.27 4.65 8.72
N GLN A 144 -2.23 4.68 9.64
CA GLN A 144 -2.92 5.91 10.05
C GLN A 144 -1.96 6.97 10.62
N LYS A 145 -0.91 6.55 11.34
CA LYS A 145 0.14 7.49 11.81
C LYS A 145 1.00 7.98 10.65
N ILE A 146 1.37 7.07 9.76
CA ILE A 146 2.21 7.37 8.60
C ILE A 146 1.53 8.36 7.65
N ILE A 147 0.24 8.20 7.35
CA ILE A 147 -0.46 9.14 6.46
C ILE A 147 -0.57 10.53 7.09
N VAL A 148 -0.79 10.64 8.41
CA VAL A 148 -0.75 11.92 9.12
C VAL A 148 0.66 12.52 9.02
N LYS A 149 1.71 11.76 9.28
CA LYS A 149 3.10 12.24 9.16
C LYS A 149 3.46 12.70 7.74
N CYS A 150 3.12 11.90 6.73
CA CYS A 150 3.35 12.23 5.32
C CYS A 150 2.55 13.46 4.88
N SER A 151 1.30 13.61 5.33
CA SER A 151 0.48 14.78 5.01
C SER A 151 1.01 16.06 5.66
N ARG A 152 1.48 16.00 6.91
CA ARG A 152 2.12 17.15 7.58
C ARG A 152 3.43 17.54 6.90
N LYS A 153 4.32 16.57 6.64
CA LYS A 153 5.62 16.82 5.98
C LYS A 153 5.48 17.40 4.57
N SER A 154 4.43 17.02 3.86
CA SER A 154 4.14 17.50 2.50
C SER A 154 3.27 18.77 2.47
N PHE A 155 2.84 19.29 3.62
CA PHE A 155 1.81 20.33 3.72
C PHE A 155 0.56 19.99 2.90
N GLY A 156 0.19 18.72 2.85
CA GLY A 156 -0.95 18.23 2.08
C GLY A 156 -0.76 18.26 0.56
N ASN A 157 0.48 18.34 0.06
CA ASN A 157 0.75 18.28 -1.38
C ASN A 157 0.65 16.83 -1.90
N PHE A 158 -0.10 16.63 -2.98
CA PHE A 158 -0.31 15.32 -3.60
C PHE A 158 1.00 14.59 -3.95
N LYS A 159 1.89 15.21 -4.73
CA LYS A 159 3.11 14.56 -5.25
C LYS A 159 4.08 14.20 -4.13
N LEU A 160 4.24 15.12 -3.16
CA LEU A 160 5.11 14.89 -2.00
C LEU A 160 4.52 13.85 -1.04
N THR A 161 3.20 13.82 -0.86
CA THR A 161 2.52 12.76 -0.09
C THR A 161 2.72 11.41 -0.76
N LYS A 162 2.48 11.33 -2.08
CA LYS A 162 2.71 10.12 -2.88
C LYS A 162 4.13 9.60 -2.73
N SER A 163 5.13 10.49 -2.86
CA SER A 163 6.55 10.13 -2.68
C SER A 163 6.90 9.68 -1.26
N CYS A 164 6.19 10.20 -0.25
CA CYS A 164 6.34 9.77 1.13
C CYS A 164 5.76 8.35 1.33
N LEU A 165 4.54 8.12 0.86
CA LEU A 165 3.84 6.83 0.96
C LEU A 165 4.48 5.73 0.13
N SER A 166 5.09 6.04 -1.01
CA SER A 166 5.78 5.03 -1.85
C SER A 166 7.00 4.41 -1.18
N LYS A 167 7.49 5.00 -0.08
CA LYS A 167 8.63 4.50 0.70
C LYS A 167 8.19 3.69 1.92
N VAL A 168 6.88 3.60 2.16
CA VAL A 168 6.31 2.91 3.32
C VAL A 168 6.30 1.42 3.04
N GLU A 169 6.85 0.67 3.98
CA GLU A 169 6.76 -0.78 4.03
C GLU A 169 6.30 -1.16 5.44
N LEU A 170 5.20 -1.91 5.53
CA LEU A 170 4.61 -2.33 6.80
C LEU A 170 4.36 -3.83 6.75
N SER A 171 4.89 -4.56 7.73
CA SER A 171 4.78 -6.02 7.82
C SER A 171 5.20 -6.76 6.55
N GLY A 172 6.25 -6.26 5.87
CA GLY A 172 6.74 -6.82 4.61
C GLY A 172 5.90 -6.49 3.37
N HIS A 173 4.86 -5.66 3.50
CA HIS A 173 4.00 -5.23 2.41
C HIS A 173 4.29 -3.78 2.01
N LYS A 174 4.07 -3.48 0.72
CA LYS A 174 4.02 -2.12 0.17
C LYS A 174 2.66 -1.83 -0.42
N LEU A 175 2.23 -0.58 -0.33
CA LEU A 175 1.03 -0.13 -1.01
C LEU A 175 1.23 -0.14 -2.52
N SER A 176 0.19 -0.53 -3.24
CA SER A 176 0.10 -0.37 -4.68
C SER A 176 0.07 1.13 -5.03
N GLU A 177 0.55 1.46 -6.23
CA GLU A 177 0.52 2.84 -6.70
C GLU A 177 -0.92 3.41 -6.76
N GLY A 178 -1.88 2.58 -7.16
CA GLY A 178 -3.29 2.93 -7.18
C GLY A 178 -3.79 3.33 -5.80
N CYS A 179 -3.52 2.52 -4.78
CA CYS A 179 -3.92 2.84 -3.41
C CYS A 179 -3.21 4.08 -2.87
N ILE A 180 -1.92 4.26 -3.16
CA ILE A 180 -1.17 5.48 -2.79
C ILE A 180 -1.81 6.73 -3.41
N ASN A 181 -2.27 6.65 -4.65
CA ASN A 181 -2.93 7.78 -5.32
C ASN A 181 -4.22 8.17 -4.58
N CYS A 182 -5.03 7.22 -4.12
CA CYS A 182 -6.25 7.50 -3.35
C CYS A 182 -5.97 8.27 -2.05
N TRP A 183 -4.99 7.81 -1.28
CA TRP A 183 -4.60 8.48 -0.04
C TRP A 183 -3.96 9.84 -0.28
N SER A 184 -3.13 9.96 -1.31
CA SER A 184 -2.51 11.24 -1.69
C SER A 184 -3.54 12.26 -2.17
N ALA A 185 -4.57 11.82 -2.90
CA ALA A 185 -5.68 12.67 -3.33
C ALA A 185 -6.50 13.17 -2.14
N THR A 186 -6.76 12.30 -1.16
CA THR A 186 -7.48 12.68 0.07
C THR A 186 -6.70 13.72 0.88
N VAL A 187 -5.39 13.55 0.99
CA VAL A 187 -4.52 14.52 1.65
C VAL A 187 -4.56 15.89 0.94
N ALA A 188 -4.55 15.89 -0.39
CA ALA A 188 -4.72 17.11 -1.18
C ALA A 188 -6.12 17.73 -1.01
N CYS A 189 -7.18 16.92 -0.94
CA CYS A 189 -8.52 17.38 -0.59
C CYS A 189 -8.55 18.06 0.79
N GLY A 190 -7.92 17.45 1.79
CA GLY A 190 -7.83 18.00 3.14
C GLY A 190 -7.11 19.34 3.17
N ARG A 191 -6.06 19.51 2.36
CA ARG A 191 -5.40 20.81 2.17
C ARG A 191 -6.35 21.85 1.58
N SER A 192 -7.08 21.51 0.53
CA SER A 192 -7.93 22.48 -0.18
C SER A 192 -9.19 22.87 0.59
N ASN A 193 -9.81 21.92 1.31
CA ASN A 193 -11.11 22.13 1.94
C ASN A 193 -11.02 22.32 3.47
N CYS A 194 -10.00 21.73 4.11
CA CYS A 194 -9.96 21.58 5.57
C CYS A 194 -8.72 22.20 6.23
N ALA A 195 -7.83 22.87 5.48
CA ALA A 195 -6.57 23.38 6.02
C ALA A 195 -6.76 24.24 7.28
N HIS A 196 -7.72 25.17 7.27
CA HIS A 196 -7.97 26.05 8.42
C HIS A 196 -8.44 25.29 9.68
N HIS A 197 -9.14 24.17 9.53
CA HIS A 197 -9.55 23.31 10.64
C HIS A 197 -8.43 22.37 11.11
N CYS A 198 -7.51 22.01 10.22
CA CYS A 198 -6.49 20.99 10.44
C CYS A 198 -5.07 21.55 10.64
N PHE A 199 -4.88 22.87 10.52
CA PHE A 199 -3.55 23.48 10.50
C PHE A 199 -2.76 23.26 11.78
N ALA A 200 -3.39 23.49 12.94
CA ALA A 200 -2.73 23.35 14.23
C ALA A 200 -2.60 21.88 14.66
N ASN A 201 -3.65 21.09 14.41
CA ASN A 201 -3.73 19.68 14.79
C ASN A 201 -4.79 19.01 13.91
N THR A 202 -4.45 17.88 13.28
CA THR A 202 -5.34 17.06 12.45
C THR A 202 -6.26 16.18 13.29
N CYS A 203 -5.84 15.79 14.50
CA CYS A 203 -6.59 15.02 15.48
C CYS A 203 -7.50 15.88 16.37
N VAL A 204 -8.33 16.72 15.76
CA VAL A 204 -9.37 17.52 16.45
C VAL A 204 -10.72 17.37 15.75
N ALA A 205 -11.81 17.49 16.50
CA ALA A 205 -13.17 17.28 16.00
C ALA A 205 -13.48 18.06 14.72
N LYS A 206 -13.13 19.35 14.67
CA LYS A 206 -13.37 20.21 13.50
C LYS A 206 -12.66 19.71 12.25
N CYS A 207 -11.40 19.29 12.37
CA CYS A 207 -10.64 18.74 11.24
C CYS A 207 -11.24 17.42 10.76
N GLN A 208 -11.51 16.50 11.69
CA GLN A 208 -12.04 15.17 11.38
C GLN A 208 -13.43 15.25 10.73
N LYS A 209 -14.31 16.11 11.26
CA LYS A 209 -15.64 16.37 10.66
C LYS A 209 -15.53 17.01 9.27
N CYS A 210 -14.59 17.94 9.07
CA CYS A 210 -14.37 18.50 7.73
C CYS A 210 -13.90 17.43 6.74
N SER A 211 -12.94 16.60 7.12
CA SER A 211 -12.46 15.50 6.27
C SER A 211 -13.59 14.52 5.93
N LEU A 212 -14.42 14.17 6.92
CA LEU A 212 -15.59 13.32 6.71
C LEU A 212 -16.57 13.91 5.69
N ASN A 213 -16.86 15.21 5.81
CA ASN A 213 -17.84 15.89 4.96
C ASN A 213 -17.34 16.15 3.53
N HIS A 214 -16.04 16.40 3.35
CA HIS A 214 -15.50 16.87 2.07
C HIS A 214 -14.64 15.85 1.33
N CYS A 215 -13.99 14.93 2.03
CA CYS A 215 -12.93 14.09 1.45
C CYS A 215 -13.20 12.59 1.57
N SER A 216 -13.89 12.14 2.62
CA SER A 216 -14.09 10.70 2.87
C SER A 216 -14.89 10.00 1.77
N LYS A 217 -15.88 10.64 1.15
CA LYS A 217 -16.68 10.04 0.07
C LYS A 217 -15.80 9.64 -1.13
N ASP A 218 -14.94 10.56 -1.57
CA ASP A 218 -14.06 10.33 -2.72
C ASP A 218 -12.97 9.32 -2.38
N LEU A 219 -12.44 9.35 -1.16
CA LEU A 219 -11.50 8.36 -0.67
C LEU A 219 -12.13 6.95 -0.68
N ASN A 220 -13.31 6.80 -0.09
CA ASN A 220 -14.03 5.52 -0.02
C ASN A 220 -14.28 4.95 -1.42
N LYS A 221 -14.73 5.80 -2.35
CA LYS A 221 -14.94 5.43 -3.76
C LYS A 221 -13.62 5.01 -4.43
N CYS A 222 -12.54 5.76 -4.22
CA CYS A 222 -11.24 5.44 -4.82
C CYS A 222 -10.66 4.13 -4.28
N ALA A 223 -10.74 3.94 -2.96
CA ALA A 223 -10.23 2.75 -2.28
C ALA A 223 -11.07 1.50 -2.61
N GLY A 224 -12.38 1.65 -2.83
CA GLY A 224 -13.30 0.55 -3.13
C GLY A 224 -14.03 0.02 -1.90
N THR A 225 -14.32 0.89 -0.94
CA THR A 225 -14.83 0.52 0.39
C THR A 225 -16.02 1.40 0.78
N LYS A 226 -16.88 0.89 1.67
CA LYS A 226 -18.01 1.64 2.24
C LYS A 226 -17.54 2.63 3.30
N TRP A 227 -16.54 2.24 4.08
CA TRP A 227 -15.97 3.03 5.16
C TRP A 227 -14.46 2.78 5.27
N LEU A 228 -13.74 3.74 5.87
CA LEU A 228 -12.32 3.61 6.16
C LEU A 228 -12.05 3.96 7.61
N PRO A 229 -11.04 3.33 8.22
CA PRO A 229 -10.62 3.71 9.56
C PRO A 229 -10.21 5.18 9.57
N PHE A 230 -10.70 5.89 10.58
CA PHE A 230 -10.30 7.27 10.81
C PHE A 230 -8.91 7.31 11.47
N PRO A 231 -8.11 8.36 11.19
CA PRO A 231 -6.89 8.58 11.94
C PRO A 231 -7.20 8.92 13.41
N CYS A 232 -6.15 8.95 14.23
CA CYS A 232 -6.24 9.40 15.63
C CYS A 232 -7.09 8.51 16.56
N GLY A 233 -7.33 7.25 16.18
CA GLY A 233 -8.05 6.27 17.02
C GLY A 233 -9.56 6.46 17.07
N LEU A 234 -10.14 7.21 16.13
CA LEU A 234 -11.59 7.36 16.02
C LEU A 234 -12.22 6.11 15.39
N ASN A 235 -13.42 5.75 15.86
CA ASN A 235 -14.19 4.65 15.30
C ASN A 235 -15.03 5.15 14.11
N PRO A 236 -14.88 4.60 12.89
CA PRO A 236 -15.65 5.00 11.70
C PRO A 236 -17.16 4.81 11.79
N HIS A 237 -17.66 3.96 12.70
CA HIS A 237 -19.09 3.71 12.87
C HIS A 237 -19.75 4.58 13.94
N ASN A 238 -18.97 5.36 14.69
CA ASN A 238 -19.48 6.23 15.73
C ASN A 238 -19.39 7.70 15.30
N PRO A 239 -20.32 8.55 15.76
CA PRO A 239 -20.21 9.98 15.53
C PRO A 239 -18.93 10.55 16.18
N ILE A 240 -18.27 11.46 15.47
CA ILE A 240 -17.08 12.14 15.99
C ILE A 240 -17.49 13.03 17.17
N PRO A 241 -16.95 12.84 18.39
CA PRO A 241 -17.31 13.63 19.55
C PRO A 241 -17.02 15.13 19.34
N ASP A 242 -17.92 16.01 19.79
CA ASP A 242 -17.81 17.46 19.54
C ASP A 242 -16.53 18.09 20.07
N ASN A 243 -16.04 17.60 21.21
CA ASN A 243 -14.83 18.07 21.87
C ASN A 243 -13.63 17.12 21.67
N PHE A 244 -13.67 16.25 20.65
CA PHE A 244 -12.58 15.33 20.36
C PHE A 244 -11.26 16.09 20.11
N LYS A 245 -10.23 15.68 20.84
CA LYS A 245 -8.84 16.10 20.65
C LYS A 245 -7.92 14.98 21.10
N ALA A 246 -6.98 14.60 20.24
CA ALA A 246 -5.91 13.69 20.57
C ALA A 246 -4.56 14.31 20.23
N LYS A 247 -3.49 13.72 20.78
CA LYS A 247 -2.12 14.05 20.38
C LYS A 247 -1.91 13.54 18.96
N GLU A 248 -1.39 14.38 18.08
CA GLU A 248 -1.00 13.92 16.75
C GLU A 248 0.13 12.90 16.86
N PRO A 249 0.12 11.83 16.06
CA PRO A 249 1.28 10.97 15.92
C PRO A 249 2.44 11.78 15.28
N HIS A 250 3.60 11.80 15.96
CA HIS A 250 4.82 12.50 15.51
C HIS A 250 5.76 11.55 14.74
#